data_AF-A0A4P7ZXH2-F1
#
_entry.id   AF-A0A4P7ZXH2-F1
#
_cell.length_a   1.000
_cell.length_b   1.000
_cell.length_c   1.000
_cell.angle_alpha   90.00
_cell.angle_beta   90.00
_cell.angle_gamma   90.00
#
_symmetry.space_group_name_H-M   'P 1'
#
loop_
_entity.id
_entity.type
_entity.pdbx_description
1 polymer ?
#
loop_
_entity_poly.entity_id
_entity_poly.type
_entity_poly.pdbx_seq_one_letter_code
_entity_poly.pdbx_strand_id
1 'polypeptide(L)'
;MTPELAACVLEGLLLLHEELSVDPEAPWYVGTPDQTQVLHDELWLLAGQLNPSSSAALVEAWYSSGRSALLPVECTGELVSSRHQAA
;
A
#
# COMPACT_ATOMS: atom_id res chain seq x y z
N MET A 1 -20.85 2.54 -3.58
CA MET A 1 -19.69 1.66 -3.71
C MET A 1 -19.85 0.89 -5.00
N THR A 2 -19.04 1.19 -6.01
CA THR A 2 -19.17 0.58 -7.35
C THR A 2 -18.18 -0.59 -7.49
N PRO A 3 -18.48 -1.62 -8.31
CA PRO A 3 -17.59 -2.76 -8.51
C PRO A 3 -16.22 -2.35 -9.07
N GLU A 4 -16.16 -1.25 -9.82
CA GLU A 4 -14.91 -0.69 -10.37
C GLU A 4 -14.01 -0.16 -9.27
N LEU A 5 -14.58 0.45 -8.23
CA LEU A 5 -13.82 0.94 -7.08
C LEU A 5 -13.27 -0.23 -6.25
N ALA A 6 -14.04 -1.30 -6.10
CA ALA A 6 -13.57 -2.51 -5.42
C ALA A 6 -12.42 -3.19 -6.18
N ALA A 7 -12.51 -3.27 -7.51
CA ALA A 7 -11.42 -3.77 -8.34
C ALA A 7 -10.17 -2.89 -8.21
N CYS A 8 -10.32 -1.57 -8.22
CA CYS A 8 -9.24 -0.61 -8.03
C CYS A 8 -8.52 -0.80 -6.68
N VAL A 9 -9.27 -1.03 -5.59
CA VAL A 9 -8.69 -1.30 -4.27
C VAL A 9 -7.94 -2.63 -4.23
N LEU A 10 -8.52 -3.69 -4.79
CA LEU A 10 -7.88 -5.01 -4.81
C LEU A 10 -6.61 -5.02 -5.67
N GLU A 11 -6.61 -4.36 -6.82
CA GLU A 11 -5.41 -4.18 -7.63
C GLU A 11 -4.35 -3.36 -6.91
N GLY A 12 -4.74 -2.26 -6.23
CA GLY A 12 -3.81 -1.46 -5.42
C GLY A 12 -3.19 -2.27 -4.28
N LEU A 13 -3.98 -3.13 -3.64
CA LEU A 13 -3.50 -4.06 -2.61
C LEU A 13 -2.48 -5.04 -3.18
N LEU A 14 -2.71 -5.62 -4.36
CA LEU A 14 -1.77 -6.52 -5.01
C LEU A 14 -0.46 -5.82 -5.40
N LEU A 15 -0.54 -4.59 -5.91
CA LEU A 15 0.65 -3.79 -6.25
C LEU A 15 1.52 -3.53 -5.02
N LEU A 16 0.91 -3.06 -3.92
CA LEU A 16 1.63 -2.86 -2.66
C LEU A 16 2.15 -4.18 -2.10
N HIS A 17 1.40 -5.25 -2.25
CA HIS A 17 1.84 -6.56 -1.81
C HIS A 17 3.09 -7.04 -2.56
N GLU A 18 3.12 -6.93 -3.89
CA GLU A 18 4.29 -7.27 -4.70
C GLU A 18 5.49 -6.39 -4.34
N GLU A 19 5.28 -5.09 -4.19
CA GLU A 19 6.34 -4.12 -3.86
C GLU A 19 6.95 -4.39 -2.48
N LEU A 20 6.10 -4.55 -1.46
CA LEU A 20 6.53 -4.75 -0.07
C LEU A 20 7.06 -6.17 0.20
N SER A 21 6.70 -7.16 -0.63
CA SER A 21 7.21 -8.53 -0.51
C SER A 21 8.64 -8.70 -1.04
N VAL A 22 9.15 -7.73 -1.81
CA VAL A 22 10.50 -7.76 -2.39
C VAL A 22 11.55 -7.24 -1.41
N ASP A 23 11.14 -6.63 -0.29
CA ASP A 23 12.05 -6.13 0.74
C ASP A 23 12.77 -7.30 1.45
N PRO A 24 14.10 -7.43 1.31
CA PRO A 24 14.85 -8.51 1.94
C PRO A 24 15.11 -8.30 3.44
N GLU A 25 14.93 -7.08 3.95
CA GLU A 25 15.19 -6.71 5.34
C GLU A 25 13.91 -6.74 6.17
N ALA A 26 12.80 -6.25 5.59
CA ALA A 26 11.48 -6.28 6.20
C ALA A 26 10.45 -6.91 5.25
N PRO A 27 10.58 -8.21 4.92
CA PRO A 27 9.66 -8.87 4.01
C PRO A 27 8.25 -8.74 4.57
N TRP A 28 7.36 -8.14 3.79
CA TRP A 28 5.94 -8.14 4.08
C TRP A 28 5.45 -9.58 4.11
N TYR A 29 5.46 -10.19 5.29
CA TYR A 29 5.17 -11.60 5.44
C TYR A 29 3.69 -11.83 5.08
N VAL A 30 3.50 -12.40 3.90
CA VAL A 30 2.31 -13.15 3.51
C VAL A 30 2.01 -14.12 4.65
N GLY A 31 0.97 -13.86 5.44
CA GLY A 31 0.58 -14.76 6.53
C GLY A 31 0.31 -14.09 7.88
N THR A 32 0.50 -12.77 8.01
CA THR A 32 -0.06 -12.01 9.13
C THR A 32 -1.45 -11.53 8.72
N PRO A 33 -2.55 -12.28 9.00
CA PRO A 33 -3.88 -11.99 8.48
C PRO A 33 -4.35 -10.56 8.78
N ASP A 34 -3.87 -9.99 9.89
CA ASP A 34 -4.21 -8.63 10.30
C ASP A 34 -3.62 -7.56 9.37
N GLN A 35 -2.43 -7.76 8.79
CA GLN A 35 -1.77 -6.71 8.01
C GLN A 35 -2.36 -6.53 6.61
N THR A 36 -2.68 -7.62 5.91
CA THR A 36 -3.37 -7.54 4.61
C THR A 36 -4.76 -6.92 4.77
N GLN A 37 -5.48 -7.27 5.85
CA GLN A 37 -6.80 -6.71 6.12
C GLN A 37 -6.72 -5.22 6.46
N VAL A 38 -5.77 -4.81 7.31
CA VAL A 38 -5.54 -3.39 7.64
C VAL A 38 -5.21 -2.59 6.39
N LEU A 39 -4.31 -3.10 5.53
CA LEU A 39 -3.93 -2.43 4.29
C LEU A 39 -5.12 -2.32 3.32
N HIS A 40 -5.90 -3.39 3.19
CA HIS A 40 -7.14 -3.38 2.42
C HIS A 40 -8.12 -2.31 2.92
N ASP A 41 -8.37 -2.25 4.22
CA ASP A 41 -9.34 -1.33 4.81
C ASP A 41 -8.88 0.13 4.68
N GLU A 42 -7.58 0.38 4.79
CA GLU A 42 -6.98 1.69 4.55
C GLU A 42 -7.13 2.14 3.09
N LEU A 43 -6.80 1.26 2.14
CA LEU A 43 -7.00 1.54 0.71
C LEU A 43 -8.49 1.76 0.40
N TRP A 44 -9.37 1.01 1.05
CA TRP A 44 -10.81 1.14 0.89
C TRP A 44 -11.33 2.50 1.39
N LEU A 45 -10.89 2.91 2.58
CA LEU A 45 -11.22 4.23 3.14
C LEU A 45 -10.70 5.36 2.25
N LEU A 46 -9.47 5.24 1.76
CA LEU A 46 -8.85 6.23 0.90
C LEU A 46 -9.54 6.30 -0.47
N ALA A 47 -9.88 5.15 -1.06
CA ALA A 47 -10.62 5.07 -2.32
C ALA A 47 -12.01 5.71 -2.20
N GLY A 48 -12.69 5.53 -1.06
CA GLY A 48 -13.97 6.19 -0.78
C GLY A 48 -13.88 7.72 -0.65
N GLN A 49 -12.73 8.25 -0.26
CA GLN A 49 -12.49 9.70 -0.13
C GLN A 49 -12.07 10.33 -1.46
N LEU A 50 -11.21 9.65 -2.22
CA LEU A 50 -10.56 10.22 -3.40
C LEU A 50 -11.25 9.83 -4.72
N ASN A 51 -12.02 8.73 -4.73
CA ASN A 51 -12.58 8.13 -5.94
C ASN A 51 -11.53 8.02 -7.07
N PRO A 52 -10.42 7.29 -6.83
CA PRO A 52 -9.27 7.25 -7.72
C PRO A 52 -9.64 6.75 -9.12
N SER A 53 -9.03 7.33 -10.15
CA SER A 53 -9.20 6.90 -11.54
C SER A 53 -8.47 5.60 -11.88
N SER A 54 -7.54 5.15 -11.02
CA SER A 54 -6.77 3.91 -11.21
C SER A 54 -6.17 3.41 -9.89
N SER A 55 -5.80 2.13 -9.85
CA SER A 55 -5.11 1.49 -8.72
C SER A 55 -3.75 2.12 -8.43
N ALA A 56 -3.01 2.52 -9.47
CA ALA A 56 -1.75 3.26 -9.32
C ALA A 56 -1.95 4.63 -8.63
N ALA A 57 -2.98 5.38 -9.01
CA ALA A 57 -3.29 6.66 -8.37
C ALA A 57 -3.71 6.48 -6.90
N LEU A 58 -4.38 5.37 -6.59
CA LEU A 58 -4.72 5.02 -5.21
C LEU A 58 -3.47 4.70 -4.37
N VAL A 59 -2.53 3.93 -4.91
CA VAL A 59 -1.25 3.60 -4.25
C VAL A 59 -0.40 4.86 -4.01
N GLU A 60 -0.27 5.72 -5.02
CA GLU A 60 0.45 6.99 -4.90
C GLU A 60 -0.19 7.87 -3.82
N ALA A 61 -1.52 7.98 -3.83
CA ALA A 61 -2.24 8.72 -2.81
C ALA A 61 -2.00 8.13 -1.41
N TRP A 62 -1.96 6.81 -1.28
CA TRP A 62 -1.69 6.13 -0.02
C TRP A 62 -0.31 6.49 0.54
N TYR A 63 0.74 6.43 -0.29
CA TYR A 63 2.08 6.90 0.10
C TYR A 63 2.11 8.39 0.47
N SER A 64 1.50 9.24 -0.36
CA SER A 64 1.47 10.70 -0.14
C SER A 64 0.74 11.13 1.13
N SER A 65 -0.21 10.30 1.61
CA SER A 65 -0.99 10.56 2.81
C SER A 65 -0.26 10.28 4.13
N GLY A 66 1.00 9.83 4.08
CA GLY A 66 1.79 9.46 5.25
C GLY A 66 1.28 8.20 5.97
N ARG A 67 0.33 7.48 5.37
CA ARG A 67 -0.24 6.23 5.90
C ARG A 67 0.72 5.03 5.78
N SER A 68 1.85 5.20 5.09
CA SER A 68 3.00 4.30 5.15
C SER A 68 3.59 4.16 6.56
N ALA A 69 3.32 5.11 7.46
CA ALA A 69 3.67 5.01 8.89
C ALA A 69 2.93 3.85 9.63
N LEU A 70 1.90 3.26 9.02
CA LEU A 70 1.18 2.09 9.56
C LEU A 70 1.89 0.77 9.26
N LEU A 71 2.90 0.78 8.38
CA LEU A 71 3.74 -0.37 8.14
C LEU A 71 4.68 -0.59 9.36
N PRO A 72 5.26 -1.79 9.55
CA PRO A 72 6.29 -2.00 10.57
C PRO A 72 7.42 -0.95 10.44
N VAL A 73 8.09 -0.59 11.53
CA VAL A 73 9.04 0.55 11.57
C VAL A 73 10.12 0.50 10.46
N GLU A 74 10.52 -0.68 10.02
CA GLU A 74 11.46 -0.84 8.89
C GLU A 74 10.86 -0.49 7.51
N CYS A 75 9.53 -0.54 7.37
CA CYS A 75 8.79 -0.05 6.22
C CYS A 75 8.33 1.42 6.37
N THR A 76 8.47 2.03 7.56
CA THR A 76 8.06 3.43 7.83
C THR A 76 9.06 4.50 7.40
N GLY A 77 10.16 4.10 6.75
CA GLY A 77 11.06 5.05 6.11
C GLY A 77 12.24 5.52 6.97
N GLU A 78 13.04 4.59 7.51
CA GLU A 78 14.39 4.61 6.95
C GLU A 78 14.30 3.82 5.64
N LEU A 79 14.33 4.54 4.52
CA LEU A 79 14.40 3.94 3.18
C LEU A 79 15.73 3.17 3.07
N VAL A 80 15.77 1.92 3.53
CA VAL A 80 16.98 1.09 3.43
C VAL A 80 17.20 0.59 2.00
N SER A 81 16.18 0.71 1.14
CA SER A 81 16.34 0.47 -0.29
C SER A 81 16.89 1.70 -1.00
N SER A 82 18.17 1.62 -1.40
CA SER A 82 18.88 2.57 -2.26
C SER A 82 18.21 2.82 -3.62
N ARG A 83 17.14 2.09 -3.96
CA ARG A 83 16.36 2.25 -5.20
C ARG A 83 15.37 3.42 -5.13
N HIS A 84 14.98 3.84 -3.93
CA HIS A 84 14.03 4.94 -3.71
C HIS A 84 14.70 6.24 -3.19
N GLN A 85 16.04 6.26 -3.08
CA GLN A 85 16.84 7.45 -2.75
C GLN A 85 17.09 8.40 -3.94
N ALA A 86 16.54 8.12 -5.12
CA ALA A 86 16.72 8.96 -6.30
C ALA A 86 15.51 9.88 -6.54
N ALA A 87 15.50 11.02 -5.83
CA ALA A 87 14.88 12.26 -6.28
C ALA A 87 15.85 13.42 -6.03
#